data_AF-A0A183DJ39-F1
#
_entry.id   AF-A0A183DJ39-F1
#
_cell.length_a   1.000
_cell.length_b   1.000
_cell.length_c   1.000
_cell.angle_alpha   90.00
_cell.angle_beta   90.00
_cell.angle_gamma   90.00
#
_symmetry.space_group_name_H-M   'P 1'
#
loop_
_entity.id
_entity.type
_entity.pdbx_description
1 polymer ?
#
loop_
_entity_poly.entity_id
_entity_poly.type
_entity_poly.pdbx_seq_one_letter_code
_entity_poly.pdbx_strand_id
1 'polypeptide(L)'
;LVIDEFHMLFDASRGPLVEQIVGKMLYISQFLNATLPNLNELSDWLNAQKYQTQFRPVELNELIMCGSELYDTNTMEIVRSMPAEFAVPNDSEQIVQYAFSELN
;
A
#
# COMPACT_ATOMS: atom_id res chain seq x y z
N LEU A 1 -13.11 -7.81 -15.77
CA LEU A 1 -11.67 -7.68 -15.46
C LEU A 1 -11.57 -7.10 -14.07
N VAL A 2 -10.88 -7.75 -13.15
CA VAL A 2 -10.55 -7.19 -11.83
C VAL A 2 -9.05 -6.95 -11.84
N ILE A 3 -8.63 -5.74 -11.48
CA ILE A 3 -7.22 -5.36 -11.42
C ILE A 3 -6.91 -5.11 -9.95
N ASP A 4 -6.15 -6.02 -9.36
CA ASP A 4 -5.59 -5.80 -8.04
C ASP A 4 -4.38 -4.87 -8.14
N GLU A 5 -4.08 -4.15 -7.07
CA GLU A 5 -2.97 -3.19 -7.01
C GLU A 5 -2.93 -2.20 -8.18
N PHE A 6 -4.09 -1.61 -8.51
CA PHE A 6 -4.26 -0.70 -9.65
C PHE A 6 -3.27 0.48 -9.65
N HIS A 7 -2.72 0.84 -8.49
CA HIS A 7 -1.67 1.85 -8.38
C HIS A 7 -0.39 1.50 -9.17
N MET A 8 -0.15 0.22 -9.50
CA MET A 8 0.95 -0.21 -10.37
C MET A 8 0.87 0.35 -11.79
N LEU A 9 -0.27 0.89 -12.20
CA LEU A 9 -0.39 1.63 -13.46
C LEU A 9 0.64 2.77 -13.56
N PHE A 10 1.00 3.38 -12.43
CA PHE A 10 1.96 4.49 -12.38
C PHE A 10 3.42 4.03 -12.23
N ASP A 11 3.67 2.71 -12.16
CA ASP A 11 5.03 2.17 -12.13
C ASP A 11 5.67 2.22 -13.52
N ALA A 12 6.90 2.71 -13.62
CA ALA A 12 7.58 2.88 -14.91
C ALA A 12 7.90 1.55 -15.62
N SER A 13 8.09 0.46 -14.87
CA SER A 13 8.47 -0.84 -15.42
C SER A 13 7.27 -1.69 -15.85
N ARG A 14 6.15 -1.57 -15.12
CA ARG A 14 4.97 -2.42 -15.26
C ARG A 14 3.74 -1.68 -15.76
N GLY A 15 3.65 -0.37 -15.54
CA GLY A 15 2.54 0.49 -15.96
C GLY A 15 2.16 0.31 -17.43
N PRO A 16 3.11 0.35 -18.39
CA PRO A 16 2.81 0.14 -19.81
C PRO A 16 2.19 -1.22 -20.11
N LEU A 17 2.58 -2.28 -19.39
CA LEU A 17 2.00 -3.61 -19.56
C LEU A 17 0.56 -3.67 -19.03
N VAL A 18 0.32 -3.08 -17.86
CA VAL A 18 -1.03 -2.97 -17.27
C VAL A 18 -1.95 -2.19 -18.21
N GLU A 19 -1.50 -1.04 -18.72
CA GLU A 19 -2.24 -0.24 -19.68
C GLU A 19 -2.56 -1.01 -20.96
N GLN A 20 -1.59 -1.75 -21.52
CA GLN A 20 -1.81 -2.58 -22.70
C GLN A 20 -2.81 -3.70 -22.46
N ILE A 21 -2.77 -4.38 -21.31
CA ILE A 21 -3.71 -5.45 -20.97
C ILE A 21 -5.12 -4.88 -20.83
N VAL A 22 -5.28 -3.77 -20.09
CA VAL A 22 -6.57 -3.10 -19.89
C VAL A 22 -7.12 -2.59 -21.23
N GLY A 23 -6.31 -1.90 -22.02
CA GLY A 23 -6.69 -1.38 -23.33
C GLY A 23 -7.13 -2.48 -24.29
N LYS A 24 -6.39 -3.60 -24.37
CA LYS A 24 -6.76 -4.75 -25.21
C LYS A 24 -8.06 -5.41 -24.75
N MET A 25 -8.25 -5.56 -23.44
CA MET A 25 -9.48 -6.17 -22.89
C MET A 25 -10.70 -5.28 -23.11
N LEU A 26 -10.57 -3.97 -22.89
CA LEU A 26 -11.63 -3.00 -23.17
C LEU A 26 -11.98 -2.99 -24.66
N TYR A 27 -10.97 -2.94 -25.53
CA TYR A 27 -11.16 -3.04 -26.97
C TYR A 27 -11.89 -4.32 -27.37
N ILE A 28 -11.41 -5.50 -26.98
CA ILE A 28 -12.06 -6.78 -27.33
C ILE A 28 -13.50 -6.86 -26.79
N SER A 29 -13.74 -6.39 -25.56
CA SER A 29 -15.08 -6.37 -24.97
C SER A 29 -16.05 -5.47 -25.73
N GLN A 30 -15.56 -4.38 -26.35
CA GLN A 30 -16.35 -3.51 -27.21
C GLN A 30 -16.67 -4.18 -28.56
N PHE A 31 -15.74 -4.96 -29.13
CA PHE A 31 -15.97 -5.71 -30.38
C PHE A 31 -16.95 -6.87 -30.22
N LEU A 32 -17.00 -7.51 -29.04
CA LEU A 32 -18.02 -8.53 -28.72
C LEU A 32 -19.44 -7.96 -28.61
N ASN A 33 -19.59 -6.64 -28.46
CA ASN A 33 -20.88 -5.95 -28.29
C ASN A 33 -21.29 -5.05 -29.47
N ALA A 34 -20.51 -5.01 -30.58
CA ALA A 34 -20.69 -4.27 -31.87
C ALA A 34 -21.63 -3.03 -31.87
N THR A 35 -21.18 -1.79 -32.16
CA THR A 35 -20.87 -1.26 -33.51
C THR A 35 -20.21 0.14 -33.38
N LEU A 36 -19.17 0.45 -34.16
CA LEU A 36 -18.54 1.79 -34.32
C LEU A 36 -19.36 2.65 -35.31
N PRO A 37 -19.37 4.01 -35.29
CA PRO A 37 -18.24 4.90 -34.93
C PRO A 37 -18.62 6.15 -34.09
N ASN A 38 -17.84 6.43 -33.03
CA ASN A 38 -17.63 7.77 -32.43
C ASN A 38 -16.55 7.68 -31.33
N LEU A 39 -15.29 7.80 -31.76
CA LEU A 39 -14.06 7.50 -31.03
C LEU A 39 -13.72 8.44 -29.84
N ASN A 40 -14.66 9.22 -29.32
CA ASN A 40 -14.35 10.23 -28.30
C ASN A 40 -14.52 9.68 -26.86
N GLU A 41 -15.26 8.57 -26.67
CA GLU A 41 -15.70 8.02 -25.37
C GLU A 41 -14.78 6.95 -24.75
N LEU A 42 -13.63 6.65 -25.35
CA LEU A 42 -12.52 6.05 -24.59
C LEU A 42 -12.07 6.98 -23.43
N SER A 43 -12.55 8.23 -23.43
CA SER A 43 -12.14 9.35 -22.58
C SER A 43 -12.89 9.51 -21.24
N ASP A 44 -13.89 8.70 -20.94
CA ASP A 44 -14.32 8.50 -19.55
C ASP A 44 -13.54 7.33 -18.88
N TRP A 45 -12.62 6.73 -19.66
CA TRP A 45 -11.59 5.68 -19.50
C TRP A 45 -11.85 4.43 -18.65
N LEU A 46 -12.48 4.55 -17.49
CA LEU A 46 -13.00 3.38 -16.77
C LEU A 46 -14.50 3.47 -16.56
N ASN A 47 -15.09 4.65 -16.76
CA ASN A 47 -16.47 4.98 -16.38
C ASN A 47 -16.82 4.37 -15.02
N ALA A 48 -15.91 4.52 -14.06
CA ALA A 48 -15.96 3.84 -12.77
C ALA A 48 -16.38 4.80 -11.66
N GLN A 49 -17.22 4.31 -10.76
CA GLN A 49 -17.53 5.01 -9.53
C GLN A 49 -16.32 4.93 -8.59
N LYS A 50 -15.86 6.08 -8.10
CA LYS A 50 -14.77 6.14 -7.11
C LYS A 50 -15.32 5.88 -5.71
N TYR A 51 -14.75 4.91 -5.03
CA TYR A 51 -14.92 4.71 -3.60
C TYR A 51 -13.57 4.86 -2.91
N GLN A 52 -13.50 5.66 -1.85
CA GLN A 52 -12.28 5.86 -1.06
C GLN A 52 -12.65 5.89 0.42
N THR A 53 -11.89 5.17 1.23
CA THR A 53 -12.05 5.13 2.68
C THR A 53 -10.69 5.10 3.36
N GLN A 54 -10.62 5.60 4.59
CA GLN A 54 -9.47 5.46 5.50
C GLN A 54 -9.74 4.40 6.57
N PHE A 55 -10.88 3.69 6.49
CA PHE A 55 -11.23 2.64 7.44
C PHE A 55 -10.17 1.54 7.43
N ARG A 56 -9.66 1.22 8.63
CA ARG A 56 -8.84 0.04 8.89
C ARG A 56 -9.55 -0.80 9.96
N PRO A 57 -9.72 -2.13 9.74
CA PRO A 57 -10.35 -3.00 10.74
C PRO A 57 -9.63 -3.03 12.09
N VAL A 58 -8.32 -2.78 12.07
CA VAL A 58 -7.46 -2.69 13.26
C VAL A 58 -6.76 -1.33 13.22
N GLU A 59 -6.71 -0.66 14.36
CA GLU A 59 -6.00 0.60 14.51
C GLU A 59 -4.50 0.42 14.23
N LEU A 60 -3.92 1.36 13.50
CA LEU A 60 -2.49 1.38 13.20
C LEU A 60 -1.84 2.45 14.08
N ASN A 61 -1.01 2.00 15.02
CA ASN A 61 -0.17 2.89 15.82
C ASN A 61 1.20 3.01 15.15
N GLU A 62 1.58 4.22 14.76
CA GLU A 62 2.87 4.51 14.14
C GLU A 62 3.81 5.07 15.21
N LEU A 63 4.97 4.44 15.40
CA LEU A 63 5.96 4.80 16.40
C LEU A 63 7.35 4.91 15.77
N ILE A 64 8.23 5.67 16.41
CA ILE A 64 9.65 5.79 16.06
C ILE A 64 10.49 5.17 17.17
N MET A 65 11.38 4.24 16.83
CA MET A 65 12.33 3.66 17.77
C MET A 65 13.67 4.40 17.68
N CYS A 66 14.10 4.97 18.81
CA CYS A 66 15.39 5.63 18.95
C CYS A 66 16.12 5.06 20.17
N GLY A 67 17.16 4.25 19.94
CA GLY A 67 17.83 3.53 21.02
C GLY A 67 16.87 2.57 21.71
N SER A 68 16.61 2.77 23.01
CA SER A 68 15.69 1.95 23.80
C SER A 68 14.35 2.64 24.08
N GLU A 69 13.99 3.68 23.34
CA GLU A 69 12.76 4.45 23.55
C GLU A 69 11.90 4.49 22.29
N LEU A 70 10.59 4.36 22.49
CA LEU A 70 9.56 4.46 21.46
C LEU A 70 8.83 5.78 21.61
N TYR A 71 8.75 6.51 20.50
CA TYR A 71 8.15 7.82 20.41
C TYR A 71 6.89 7.76 19.54
N ASP A 72 5.85 8.47 19.95
CA ASP A 72 4.67 8.67 19.11
C ASP A 72 5.03 9.57 17.92
N THR A 73 4.63 9.18 16.70
CA THR A 73 5.01 9.90 15.47
C THR A 73 4.43 11.31 15.38
N ASN A 74 3.32 11.59 16.06
CA ASN A 74 2.62 12.87 15.96
C ASN A 74 3.07 13.86 17.04
N THR A 75 3.29 13.38 18.26
CA THR A 75 3.58 14.20 19.44
C THR A 75 5.07 14.24 19.78
N MET A 76 5.86 13.27 19.29
CA MET A 76 7.26 13.05 19.69
C MET A 76 7.43 12.82 21.19
N GLU A 77 6.37 12.40 21.89
CA GLU A 77 6.43 12.03 23.29
C GLU A 77 6.84 10.55 23.44
N ILE A 78 7.54 10.24 24.53
CA ILE A 78 7.94 8.87 24.84
C ILE A 78 6.69 8.08 25.24
N VAL A 79 6.36 7.07 24.44
CA VAL A 79 5.26 6.14 24.69
C VAL A 79 5.71 5.00 25.59
N ARG A 80 6.93 4.50 25.36
CA ARG A 80 7.47 3.34 26.07
C ARG A 80 8.99 3.38 26.07
N SER A 81 9.61 2.96 27.17
CA SER A 81 11.04 2.64 27.24
C SER A 81 11.21 1.13 27.37
N MET A 82 12.13 0.57 26.57
CA MET A 82 12.39 -0.86 26.49
C MET A 82 13.39 -1.28 27.57
N PRO A 83 13.05 -2.27 28.41
CA PRO A 83 14.00 -2.79 29.39
C PRO A 83 15.08 -3.61 28.69
N ALA A 84 16.35 -3.40 29.04
CA ALA A 84 17.47 -4.22 28.58
C ALA A 84 17.52 -5.57 29.34
N GLU A 85 16.53 -6.44 29.10
CA GLU A 85 16.44 -7.79 29.69
C GLU A 85 17.63 -8.69 29.35
N PHE A 86 18.17 -8.59 28.13
CA PHE A 86 19.36 -9.31 27.69
C PHE A 86 20.09 -8.52 26.59
N ALA A 87 21.41 -8.67 26.50
CA ALA A 87 22.22 -8.06 25.44
C ALA A 87 22.46 -9.06 24.32
N VAL A 88 22.07 -8.70 23.09
CA VAL A 88 22.37 -9.48 21.88
C VAL A 88 23.58 -8.87 21.18
N PRO A 89 24.66 -9.63 20.96
CA PRO A 89 25.80 -9.15 20.18
C PRO A 89 25.37 -8.69 18.78
N ASN A 90 25.88 -7.54 18.33
CA ASN A 90 25.57 -6.91 17.04
C ASN A 90 24.10 -6.46 16.85
N ASP A 91 23.32 -6.27 17.92
CA ASP A 91 21.97 -5.68 17.87
C ASP A 91 21.97 -4.26 18.44
N SER A 92 22.62 -3.33 17.74
CA SER A 92 22.78 -1.94 18.21
C SER A 92 21.45 -1.18 18.32
N GLU A 93 20.42 -1.63 17.61
CA GLU A 93 19.08 -1.02 17.58
C GLU A 93 18.07 -1.80 18.43
N GLN A 94 18.51 -2.81 19.18
CA GLN A 94 17.66 -3.61 20.08
C GLN A 94 16.41 -4.20 19.40
N ILE A 95 16.50 -4.50 18.10
CA ILE A 95 15.37 -5.01 17.30
C ILE A 95 14.93 -6.38 17.81
N VAL A 96 15.89 -7.22 18.20
CA VAL A 96 15.60 -8.56 18.69
C VAL A 96 14.84 -8.47 20.01
N GLN A 97 15.30 -7.61 20.91
CA GLN A 97 14.65 -7.36 22.19
C GLN A 97 13.24 -6.81 22.03
N TYR A 98 13.03 -5.88 21.09
CA TYR A 98 11.69 -5.38 20.77
C TYR A 98 10.75 -6.51 20.33
N ALA A 99 11.18 -7.33 19.38
CA ALA A 99 10.39 -8.46 18.89
C ALA A 99 10.01 -9.46 19.99
N PHE A 100 10.91 -9.75 20.92
CA PHE A 100 10.60 -10.62 22.06
C PHE A 100 9.58 -10.00 23.03
N SER A 101 9.62 -8.68 23.20
CA SER A 101 8.71 -7.99 24.11
C SER A 101 7.25 -7.96 23.61
N GLU A 102 7.03 -8.11 22.30
CA GLU A 102 5.70 -8.15 21.68
C GLU A 102 5.08 -9.56 21.66
N LEU A 103 5.85 -10.59 22.07
CA LEU A 103 5.39 -11.98 22.13
C LEU A 103 4.78 -12.37 23.49
N ASN A 104 4.93 -11.52 24.51
CA ASN A 104 4.45 -11.73 25.89
C ASN A 104 3.27 -10.82 26.22
#